data_AF-A0A382TV03-F1
#
_entry.id   AF-A0A382TV03-F1
#
_cell.length_a   1.000
_cell.length_b   1.000
_cell.length_c   1.000
_cell.angle_alpha   90.00
_cell.angle_beta   90.00
_cell.angle_gamma   90.00
#
_symmetry.space_group_name_H-M   'P 1'
#
loop_
_entity.id
_entity.type
_entity.pdbx_description
1 polymer ?
#
loop_
_entity_poly.entity_id
_entity_poly.type
_entity_poly.pdbx_seq_one_letter_code
_entity_poly.pdbx_strand_id
1 'polypeptide(L)'
;MRKLSCPSILDNVQPSMVKQYPFPHLVIYDAIPERFAEILTNNFIIQSFDLNANNKRLDISASEASTNNALIDEWKEFIKFHSSSDFFLQVIKIFEDYLGGYNKLSNIDLKNARIGVRNLDSFKDKDILMDAQISINTPVNFSTSVRKVHTDNINKFF
;
A
#
# COMPACT_ATOMS: atom_id res chain seq x y z
N MET A 1 -15.92 11.41 -21.32
CA MET A 1 -14.46 11.46 -21.09
C MET A 1 -13.92 10.03 -21.12
N ARG A 2 -12.73 9.81 -21.69
CA ARG A 2 -12.09 8.49 -21.68
C ARG A 2 -11.53 8.25 -20.27
N LYS A 3 -11.87 7.12 -19.66
CA LYS A 3 -11.33 6.71 -18.36
C LYS A 3 -9.81 6.60 -18.45
N LEU A 4 -9.08 7.22 -17.54
CA LEU A 4 -7.62 7.07 -17.47
C LEU A 4 -7.31 5.64 -17.03
N SER A 5 -6.28 5.02 -17.62
CA SER A 5 -5.76 3.74 -17.12
C SER A 5 -5.14 3.96 -15.74
N CYS A 6 -5.45 3.10 -14.78
CA CYS A 6 -4.83 3.13 -13.46
C CYS A 6 -3.32 2.82 -13.57
N PRO A 7 -2.42 3.75 -13.20
CA PRO A 7 -0.98 3.51 -13.22
C PRO A 7 -0.55 2.68 -12.00
N SER A 8 0.55 1.95 -12.11
CA SER A 8 1.31 1.45 -10.96
C SER A 8 2.32 2.48 -10.49
N ILE A 9 2.54 2.60 -9.18
CA ILE A 9 3.69 3.36 -8.66
C ILE A 9 5.04 2.78 -9.10
N LEU A 10 5.06 1.55 -9.64
CA LEU A 10 6.28 0.85 -10.10
C LEU A 10 6.46 0.86 -11.63
N ASP A 11 5.58 1.52 -12.39
CA ASP A 11 5.60 1.47 -13.87
C ASP A 11 6.94 1.97 -14.46
N ASN A 12 7.60 2.90 -13.77
CA ASN A 12 8.86 3.51 -14.21
C ASN A 12 10.11 2.89 -13.54
N VAL A 13 9.97 1.78 -12.82
CA VAL A 13 11.09 1.18 -12.07
C VAL A 13 11.93 0.23 -12.93
N GLN A 14 13.24 0.37 -12.82
CA GLN A 14 14.22 -0.60 -13.28
C GLN A 14 14.90 -1.28 -12.08
N PRO A 15 15.23 -2.59 -12.13
CA PRO A 15 15.91 -3.28 -11.03
C PRO A 15 17.21 -2.60 -10.57
N SER A 16 17.91 -1.92 -11.49
CA SER A 16 19.14 -1.15 -11.20
C SER A 16 18.92 0.08 -10.31
N MET A 17 17.67 0.51 -10.11
CA MET A 17 17.31 1.61 -9.21
C MET A 17 17.35 1.20 -7.75
N VAL A 18 17.36 -0.11 -7.45
CA VAL A 18 17.44 -0.60 -6.08
C VAL A 18 18.81 -0.27 -5.48
N LYS A 19 18.81 0.45 -4.37
CA LYS A 19 19.98 0.73 -3.55
C LYS A 19 20.00 -0.26 -2.39
N GLN A 20 21.15 -0.86 -2.13
CA GLN A 20 21.29 -1.89 -1.10
C GLN A 20 21.65 -1.33 0.28
N TYR A 21 22.33 -0.18 0.34
CA TYR A 21 22.76 0.46 1.59
C TYR A 21 21.88 1.66 1.92
N PRO A 22 21.35 1.81 3.15
CA PRO A 22 21.59 0.97 4.33
C PRO A 22 20.77 -0.34 4.38
N PHE A 23 19.74 -0.46 3.56
CA PHE A 23 18.96 -1.67 3.31
C PHE A 23 18.39 -1.59 1.87
N PRO A 24 17.94 -2.70 1.26
CA PRO A 24 17.31 -2.70 -0.07
C PRO A 24 16.13 -1.72 -0.12
N HIS A 25 16.25 -0.66 -0.91
CA HIS A 25 15.21 0.36 -1.09
C HIS A 25 15.28 0.97 -2.48
N LEU A 26 14.21 1.68 -2.84
CA LEU A 26 14.11 2.43 -4.08
C LEU A 26 13.50 3.82 -3.81
N VAL A 27 13.91 4.79 -4.62
CA VAL A 27 13.32 6.14 -4.64
C VAL A 27 12.84 6.38 -6.06
N ILE A 28 11.55 6.67 -6.21
CA ILE A 28 10.91 6.92 -7.51
C ILE A 28 10.44 8.37 -7.49
N TYR A 29 10.95 9.14 -8.43
CA TYR A 29 10.43 10.46 -8.74
C TYR A 29 9.30 10.28 -9.77
N ASP A 30 8.23 11.07 -9.65
CA ASP A 30 7.09 11.05 -10.56
C ASP A 30 6.52 9.62 -10.76
N ALA A 31 6.33 8.91 -9.64
CA ALA A 31 5.93 7.50 -9.60
C ALA A 31 4.62 7.21 -10.34
N ILE A 32 3.76 8.22 -10.48
CA ILE A 32 2.52 8.21 -11.26
C ILE A 32 2.44 9.51 -12.06
N PRO A 33 1.70 9.55 -13.18
CA PRO A 33 1.50 10.76 -13.95
C PRO A 33 0.95 11.90 -13.08
N GLU A 34 1.52 13.10 -13.21
CA GLU A 34 1.15 14.31 -12.44
C GLU A 34 -0.36 14.53 -12.42
N ARG A 35 -1.01 14.50 -13.61
CA ARG A 35 -2.46 14.63 -13.73
C ARG A 35 -3.25 13.59 -12.93
N PHE A 36 -2.76 12.36 -12.83
CA PHE A 36 -3.43 11.32 -12.05
C PHE A 36 -3.26 11.60 -10.54
N ALA A 37 -2.06 12.03 -10.11
CA ALA A 37 -1.82 12.46 -8.73
C ALA A 37 -2.71 13.65 -8.34
N GLU A 38 -2.89 14.64 -9.23
CA GLU A 38 -3.80 15.77 -9.02
C GLU A 38 -5.25 15.32 -8.84
N ILE A 39 -5.72 14.37 -9.66
CA ILE A 39 -7.08 13.80 -9.53
C ILE A 39 -7.26 13.16 -8.16
N LEU A 40 -6.33 12.30 -7.73
CA LEU A 40 -6.39 11.66 -6.41
C LEU A 40 -6.36 12.69 -5.28
N THR A 41 -5.49 13.70 -5.37
CA THR A 41 -5.31 14.75 -4.36
C THR A 41 -6.55 15.62 -4.23
N ASN A 42 -7.11 16.10 -5.34
CA ASN A 42 -8.29 16.96 -5.34
C ASN A 42 -9.56 16.25 -4.88
N ASN A 43 -9.58 14.91 -4.92
CA ASN A 43 -10.71 14.08 -4.50
C ASN A 43 -10.40 13.28 -3.23
N PHE A 44 -9.47 13.76 -2.41
CA PHE A 44 -9.18 13.14 -1.12
C PHE A 44 -10.38 13.30 -0.16
N ILE A 45 -10.83 12.19 0.43
CA ILE A 45 -12.07 12.12 1.22
C ILE A 45 -11.86 12.45 2.71
N ILE A 46 -11.30 13.60 3.02
CA ILE A 46 -11.02 14.00 4.42
C ILE A 46 -12.26 13.93 5.32
N GLN A 47 -13.43 14.25 4.78
CA GLN A 47 -14.73 14.22 5.45
C GLN A 47 -15.20 12.82 5.85
N SER A 48 -14.59 11.77 5.30
CA SER A 48 -14.89 10.38 5.68
C SER A 48 -14.17 9.93 6.93
N PHE A 49 -13.34 10.78 7.54
CA PHE A 49 -12.59 10.47 8.75
C PHE A 49 -13.09 11.26 9.96
N ASP A 50 -13.20 10.60 11.11
CA ASP A 50 -13.51 11.24 12.38
C ASP A 50 -12.26 11.92 12.98
N LEU A 51 -12.17 13.23 12.81
CA LEU A 51 -11.00 14.02 13.22
C LEU A 51 -10.98 14.40 14.71
N ASN A 52 -11.97 13.98 15.50
CA ASN A 52 -12.11 14.41 16.90
C ASN A 52 -11.05 13.80 17.83
N ALA A 53 -10.43 12.68 17.43
CA ALA A 53 -9.36 12.06 18.22
C ALA A 53 -8.08 12.90 18.16
N ASN A 54 -7.38 13.05 19.28
CA ASN A 54 -6.05 13.67 19.29
C ASN A 54 -5.00 12.69 18.72
N ASN A 55 -4.29 13.09 17.67
CA ASN A 55 -3.07 12.43 17.19
C ASN A 55 -3.25 10.90 17.04
N LYS A 56 -4.20 10.50 16.20
CA LYS A 56 -4.56 9.10 15.93
C LYS A 56 -4.49 8.82 14.44
N ARG A 57 -3.91 7.67 14.06
CA ARG A 57 -3.98 7.16 12.68
C ARG A 57 -5.36 6.57 12.43
N LEU A 58 -5.96 6.95 11.31
CA LEU A 58 -7.19 6.37 10.80
C LEU A 58 -6.91 5.84 9.39
N ASP A 59 -7.49 4.68 9.09
CA ASP A 59 -7.25 3.95 7.85
C ASP A 59 -8.58 3.53 7.23
N ILE A 60 -8.66 3.58 5.90
CA ILE A 60 -9.68 2.91 5.09
C ILE A 60 -8.94 1.80 4.34
N SER A 61 -9.24 0.55 4.68
CA SER A 61 -8.66 -0.63 4.03
C SER A 61 -9.15 -0.79 2.59
N ALA A 62 -8.47 -1.63 1.81
CA ALA A 62 -8.87 -1.98 0.45
C ALA A 62 -10.29 -2.58 0.40
N SER A 63 -10.65 -3.39 1.40
CA SER A 63 -11.99 -3.96 1.52
C SER A 63 -13.06 -2.88 1.69
N GLU A 64 -12.82 -1.90 2.58
CA GLU A 64 -13.74 -0.78 2.83
C GLU A 64 -13.79 0.18 1.64
N ALA A 65 -12.65 0.47 1.02
CA ALA A 65 -12.56 1.34 -0.15
C ALA A 65 -13.43 0.86 -1.31
N SER A 66 -13.48 -0.47 -1.53
CA SER A 66 -14.24 -1.08 -2.63
C SER A 66 -15.75 -0.80 -2.57
N THR A 67 -16.30 -0.58 -1.38
CA THR A 67 -17.74 -0.32 -1.16
C THR A 67 -18.03 1.11 -0.70
N ASN A 68 -16.99 1.95 -0.54
CA ASN A 68 -17.14 3.32 -0.06
C ASN A 68 -17.66 4.25 -1.17
N ASN A 69 -18.90 4.72 -1.05
CA ASN A 69 -19.53 5.61 -2.02
C ASN A 69 -18.96 7.04 -2.03
N ALA A 70 -18.19 7.44 -1.01
CA ALA A 70 -17.51 8.74 -1.01
C ALA A 70 -16.26 8.74 -1.90
N LEU A 71 -15.67 7.57 -2.19
CA LEU A 71 -14.52 7.45 -3.08
C LEU A 71 -14.94 7.49 -4.54
N ILE A 72 -14.22 8.31 -5.32
CA ILE A 72 -14.26 8.27 -6.78
C ILE A 72 -13.65 6.95 -7.31
N ASP A 73 -14.01 6.60 -8.55
CA ASP A 73 -13.56 5.36 -9.18
C ASP A 73 -12.03 5.28 -9.28
N GLU A 74 -11.34 6.37 -9.56
CA GLU A 74 -9.88 6.40 -9.67
C GLU A 74 -9.21 5.99 -8.36
N TRP A 75 -9.72 6.44 -7.21
CA TRP A 75 -9.21 6.00 -5.90
C TRP A 75 -9.47 4.51 -5.67
N LYS A 76 -10.67 4.04 -5.98
CA LYS A 76 -11.05 2.62 -5.82
C LYS A 76 -10.18 1.71 -6.68
N GLU A 77 -9.96 2.09 -7.93
CA GLU A 77 -9.13 1.34 -8.87
C GLU A 77 -7.66 1.36 -8.47
N PHE A 78 -7.15 2.51 -8.04
CA PHE A 78 -5.77 2.63 -7.57
C PHE A 78 -5.49 1.73 -6.37
N ILE A 79 -6.37 1.75 -5.37
CA ILE A 79 -6.27 0.88 -4.19
C ILE A 79 -6.42 -0.59 -4.56
N LYS A 80 -7.40 -0.92 -5.40
CA LYS A 80 -7.64 -2.28 -5.87
C LYS A 80 -6.42 -2.83 -6.60
N PHE A 81 -5.84 -2.06 -7.52
CA PHE A 81 -4.65 -2.47 -8.26
C PHE A 81 -3.46 -2.68 -7.31
N HIS A 82 -3.19 -1.75 -6.40
CA HIS A 82 -2.08 -1.86 -5.44
C HIS A 82 -2.31 -2.91 -4.33
N SER A 83 -3.51 -3.50 -4.27
CA SER A 83 -3.83 -4.66 -3.43
C SER A 83 -3.92 -5.97 -4.23
N SER A 84 -3.56 -5.96 -5.52
CA SER A 84 -3.72 -7.11 -6.41
C SER A 84 -2.49 -8.02 -6.46
N SER A 85 -2.67 -9.21 -7.04
CA SER A 85 -1.57 -10.11 -7.44
C SER A 85 -0.60 -9.44 -8.40
N ASP A 86 -1.08 -8.61 -9.32
CA ASP A 86 -0.26 -8.00 -10.36
C ASP A 86 0.74 -7.04 -9.75
N PHE A 87 0.27 -6.18 -8.83
CA PHE A 87 1.16 -5.28 -8.09
C PHE A 87 2.13 -6.04 -7.19
N PHE A 88 1.67 -7.10 -6.51
CA PHE A 88 2.55 -7.95 -5.72
C PHE A 88 3.68 -8.55 -6.59
N LEU A 89 3.37 -9.07 -7.77
CA LEU A 89 4.38 -9.64 -8.67
C LEU A 89 5.35 -8.57 -9.22
N GLN A 90 4.90 -7.32 -9.40
CA GLN A 90 5.81 -6.20 -9.71
C GLN A 90 6.81 -5.98 -8.57
N VAL A 91 6.37 -6.02 -7.31
CA VAL A 91 7.26 -5.91 -6.14
C VAL A 91 8.24 -7.08 -6.10
N ILE A 92 7.77 -8.32 -6.26
CA ILE A 92 8.63 -9.51 -6.26
C ILE A 92 9.68 -9.43 -7.36
N LYS A 93 9.31 -9.03 -8.58
CA LYS A 93 10.26 -8.86 -9.69
C LYS A 93 11.39 -7.89 -9.38
N ILE A 94 11.14 -6.86 -8.56
CA ILE A 94 12.15 -5.85 -8.21
C ILE A 94 13.01 -6.33 -7.04
N PHE A 95 12.40 -7.01 -6.06
CA PHE A 95 13.03 -7.27 -4.76
C PHE A 95 13.43 -8.73 -4.49
N GLU A 96 13.09 -9.70 -5.34
CA GLU A 96 13.27 -11.12 -5.06
C GLU A 96 14.68 -11.49 -4.57
N ASP A 97 15.72 -10.97 -5.23
CA ASP A 97 17.12 -11.24 -4.89
C ASP A 97 17.52 -10.71 -3.50
N TYR A 98 16.75 -9.79 -2.94
CA TYR A 98 16.98 -9.15 -1.65
C TYR A 98 16.13 -9.76 -0.51
N LEU A 99 15.21 -10.68 -0.84
CA LEU A 99 14.34 -11.33 0.14
C LEU A 99 15.00 -12.55 0.83
N GLY A 100 16.14 -13.02 0.32
CA GLY A 100 16.81 -14.28 0.70
C GLY A 100 17.28 -14.45 2.16
N GLY A 101 17.01 -13.49 3.04
CA GLY A 101 17.29 -13.58 4.49
C GLY A 101 16.05 -13.64 5.39
N TYR A 102 14.84 -13.55 4.82
CA TYR A 102 13.60 -13.48 5.59
C TYR A 102 12.98 -14.86 5.79
N ASN A 103 13.27 -15.50 6.92
CA ASN A 103 12.79 -16.83 7.30
C ASN A 103 11.26 -17.04 7.24
N LYS A 104 10.46 -15.97 7.25
CA LYS A 104 8.99 -16.08 7.12
C LYS A 104 8.53 -16.31 5.68
N LEU A 105 9.32 -15.87 4.70
CA LEU A 105 9.00 -16.01 3.28
C LEU A 105 9.67 -17.24 2.64
N SER A 106 10.61 -17.87 3.34
CA SER A 106 11.42 -18.97 2.80
C SER A 106 10.62 -20.21 2.38
N ASN A 107 9.41 -20.38 2.90
CA ASN A 107 8.53 -21.52 2.59
C ASN A 107 7.43 -21.16 1.57
N ILE A 108 7.39 -19.93 1.08
CA ILE A 108 6.39 -19.47 0.11
C ILE A 108 7.07 -19.33 -1.24
N ASP A 109 6.56 -20.03 -2.25
CA ASP A 109 6.92 -19.74 -3.63
C ASP A 109 6.27 -18.41 -4.05
N LEU A 110 6.98 -17.31 -3.87
CA LEU A 110 6.47 -15.95 -4.09
C LEU A 110 5.99 -15.73 -5.53
N LYS A 111 6.52 -16.45 -6.52
CA LYS A 111 6.07 -16.30 -7.92
C LYS A 111 4.72 -16.97 -8.17
N ASN A 112 4.41 -18.02 -7.40
CA ASN A 112 3.19 -18.81 -7.54
C ASN A 112 2.24 -18.66 -6.34
N ALA A 113 2.52 -17.74 -5.42
CA ALA A 113 1.73 -17.51 -4.22
C ALA A 113 0.30 -17.09 -4.57
N ARG A 114 -0.67 -17.67 -3.86
CA ARG A 114 -2.09 -17.32 -4.00
C ARG A 114 -2.36 -16.03 -3.25
N ILE A 115 -2.40 -14.93 -3.99
CA ILE A 115 -2.61 -13.60 -3.43
C ILE A 115 -4.11 -13.34 -3.22
N GLY A 116 -4.45 -12.77 -2.07
CA GLY A 116 -5.78 -12.25 -1.75
C GLY A 116 -5.73 -10.86 -1.15
N VAL A 117 -6.89 -10.31 -0.81
CA VAL A 117 -7.04 -8.99 -0.19
C VAL A 117 -7.45 -9.15 1.28
N ARG A 118 -6.79 -8.41 2.17
CA ARG A 118 -7.10 -8.42 3.60
C ARG A 118 -8.56 -8.04 3.85
N ASN A 119 -9.21 -8.71 4.80
CA ASN A 119 -10.62 -8.57 5.17
C ASN A 119 -11.65 -8.99 4.09
N LEU A 120 -11.22 -9.37 2.88
CA LEU A 120 -12.08 -9.98 1.85
C LEU A 120 -11.80 -11.48 1.72
N ASP A 121 -10.52 -11.85 1.74
CA ASP A 121 -10.05 -13.23 1.65
C ASP A 121 -9.47 -13.72 2.99
N SER A 122 -9.09 -15.00 3.04
CA SER A 122 -8.54 -15.65 4.22
C SER A 122 -7.33 -16.52 3.88
N PHE A 123 -6.51 -16.86 4.88
CA PHE A 123 -5.40 -17.80 4.73
C PHE A 123 -5.83 -19.27 4.53
N LYS A 124 -7.14 -19.55 4.42
CA LYS A 124 -7.64 -20.90 4.10
C LYS A 124 -7.22 -21.32 2.69
N ASP A 125 -7.23 -20.38 1.75
CA ASP A 125 -6.98 -20.61 0.33
C ASP A 125 -5.98 -19.60 -0.27
N LYS A 126 -5.51 -18.63 0.51
CA LYS A 126 -4.48 -17.66 0.14
C LYS A 126 -3.22 -17.84 0.95
N ASP A 127 -2.09 -17.51 0.34
CA ASP A 127 -0.77 -17.54 0.97
C ASP A 127 -0.40 -16.16 1.52
N ILE A 128 -0.80 -15.08 0.82
CA ILE A 128 -0.50 -13.69 1.18
C ILE A 128 -1.76 -12.84 1.02
N LEU A 129 -2.04 -11.98 2.00
CA LEU A 129 -3.13 -11.02 1.96
C LEU A 129 -2.58 -9.58 1.85
N MET A 130 -2.88 -8.93 0.74
CA MET A 130 -2.47 -7.57 0.41
C MET A 130 -3.48 -6.53 0.93
N ASP A 131 -3.01 -5.31 1.20
CA ASP A 131 -3.87 -4.20 1.61
C ASP A 131 -3.21 -2.84 1.38
N ALA A 132 -3.56 -2.18 0.28
CA ALA A 132 -3.29 -0.76 0.09
C ALA A 132 -4.39 0.05 0.77
N GLN A 133 -4.01 1.00 1.63
CA GLN A 133 -4.95 1.76 2.45
C GLN A 133 -4.88 3.26 2.14
N ILE A 134 -6.01 3.95 2.29
CA ILE A 134 -6.00 5.41 2.48
C ILE A 134 -5.86 5.68 3.97
N SER A 135 -4.94 6.56 4.34
CA SER A 135 -4.64 6.83 5.75
C SER A 135 -4.49 8.32 6.02
N ILE A 136 -4.92 8.74 7.20
CA ILE A 136 -4.61 10.06 7.75
C ILE A 136 -4.11 9.94 9.19
N ASN A 137 -3.46 10.99 9.68
CA ASN A 137 -3.35 11.23 11.12
C ASN A 137 -4.27 12.40 11.47
N THR A 138 -5.07 12.24 12.53
CA THR A 138 -5.91 13.33 13.04
C THR A 138 -5.04 14.46 13.62
N PRO A 139 -5.58 15.69 13.74
CA PRO A 139 -4.85 16.83 14.29
C PRO A 139 -4.28 16.58 15.69
N VAL A 140 -3.18 17.29 15.99
CA VAL A 140 -2.55 17.29 17.31
C VAL A 140 -3.04 18.50 18.11
N ASN A 141 -3.85 18.24 19.13
CA ASN A 141 -4.38 19.23 20.07
C ASN A 141 -3.56 19.29 21.37
N PHE A 142 -2.91 18.19 21.75
CA PHE A 142 -1.97 18.12 22.86
C PHE A 142 -0.89 17.07 22.58
N SER A 143 0.32 17.31 23.11
CA SER A 143 1.49 16.48 22.83
C SER A 143 1.27 15.03 23.24
N THR A 144 1.22 14.17 22.24
CA THR A 144 1.20 12.71 22.36
C THR A 144 2.00 12.14 21.20
N SER A 145 2.11 10.82 21.08
CA SER A 145 2.72 10.21 19.89
C SER A 145 1.81 9.13 19.31
N VAL A 146 1.40 9.28 18.05
CA VAL A 146 0.71 8.21 17.27
C VAL A 146 1.62 6.99 17.16
N ARG A 147 2.93 7.23 17.04
CA ARG A 147 3.97 6.22 16.89
C ARG A 147 4.68 6.06 18.24
N LYS A 148 4.60 4.90 18.88
CA LYS A 148 5.49 4.61 20.03
C LYS A 148 6.94 4.57 19.51
N VAL A 149 7.94 4.55 20.40
CA VAL A 149 9.34 4.27 19.98
C VAL A 149 9.31 2.97 19.17
N HIS A 150 9.58 3.08 17.88
CA HIS A 150 9.57 1.97 16.93
C HIS A 150 10.95 1.91 16.29
N THR A 151 11.87 1.14 16.87
CA THR A 151 12.66 0.24 16.04
C THR A 151 11.67 -0.84 15.62
N ASP A 152 11.49 -1.05 14.31
CA ASP A 152 10.42 -1.86 13.71
C ASP A 152 9.86 -2.95 14.64
N ASN A 153 8.58 -2.81 15.00
CA ASN A 153 7.91 -3.82 15.80
C ASN A 153 7.98 -5.15 15.04
N ILE A 154 8.64 -6.16 15.60
CA ILE A 154 8.84 -7.49 14.99
C ILE A 154 7.51 -8.10 14.52
N ASN A 155 6.38 -7.70 15.11
CA ASN A 155 5.05 -8.14 14.74
C ASN A 155 4.42 -7.41 13.53
N LYS A 156 5.13 -6.46 12.89
CA LYS A 156 4.65 -5.74 11.68
C LYS A 156 5.31 -6.20 10.38
N PHE A 157 6.31 -7.09 10.45
CA PHE A 157 6.73 -7.90 9.32
C PHE A 157 5.88 -9.17 9.32
N PHE A 158 4.69 -9.08 8.73
CA PHE A 158 3.81 -10.23 8.49
C PHE A 158 4.39 -11.09 7.38
#